data_AF-L0AD94-F1
#
_entry.id   AF-L0AD94-F1
#
_cell.length_a   1.000
_cell.length_b   1.000
_cell.length_c   1.000
_cell.angle_alpha   90.00
_cell.angle_beta   90.00
_cell.angle_gamma   90.00
#
_symmetry.space_group_name_H-M   'P 1'
#
loop_
_entity.id
_entity.type
_entity.pdbx_description
1 polymer ?
#
loop_
_entity_poly.entity_id
_entity_poly.type
_entity_poly.pdbx_seq_one_letter_code
_entity_poly.pdbx_strand_id
1 'polypeptide(L)'
;MTRFDADDSTERQQLYVDAIDAHRARESEFLTLEVDGDHVTGPDAPLDSELGVPWVQFADGIINLDCTEEELEPLESVLEEFPAFKIDEIHRPDEADGTNLQVSAKVDSNRIAQFLDAVFQRVYGLPADFRVWAVEI
;
A
#
# COMPACT_ATOMS: atom_id res chain seq x y z
N MET A 1 -3.22 -17.00 9.58
CA MET A 1 -3.50 -16.03 8.50
C MET A 1 -4.99 -16.00 8.25
N THR A 2 -5.65 -14.97 8.77
CA THR A 2 -7.07 -14.72 8.50
C THR A 2 -7.22 -14.37 7.03
N ARG A 3 -7.88 -15.26 6.32
CA ARG A 3 -8.15 -15.23 4.89
C ARG A 3 -9.33 -14.28 4.67
N PHE A 4 -9.04 -13.01 4.41
CA PHE A 4 -10.05 -12.04 4.03
C PHE A 4 -9.81 -11.70 2.56
N ASP A 5 -10.65 -12.29 1.72
CA ASP A 5 -10.73 -12.05 0.28
C ASP A 5 -11.61 -10.81 0.12
N ALA A 6 -11.00 -9.64 -0.03
CA ALA A 6 -11.72 -8.40 -0.31
C ALA A 6 -11.46 -8.04 -1.77
N ASP A 7 -12.45 -8.29 -2.62
CA ASP A 7 -12.38 -8.07 -4.07
C ASP A 7 -13.16 -6.83 -4.54
N ASP A 8 -13.64 -5.99 -3.61
CA ASP A 8 -14.11 -4.65 -3.89
C ASP A 8 -13.51 -3.58 -2.94
N SER A 9 -13.52 -2.33 -3.39
CA SER A 9 -12.88 -1.20 -2.68
C SER A 9 -13.41 -0.99 -1.25
N THR A 10 -14.70 -1.25 -1.00
CA THR A 10 -15.29 -1.06 0.33
C THR A 10 -14.79 -2.15 1.28
N GLU A 11 -14.80 -3.40 0.83
CA GLU A 11 -14.30 -4.53 1.62
C GLU A 11 -12.80 -4.41 1.89
N ARG A 12 -12.00 -3.94 0.92
CA ARG A 12 -10.56 -3.71 1.12
C ARG A 12 -10.30 -2.61 2.14
N GLN A 13 -11.04 -1.51 2.06
CA GLN A 13 -10.90 -0.43 3.04
C GLN A 13 -11.25 -0.92 4.45
N GLN A 14 -12.29 -1.73 4.61
CA GLN A 14 -12.62 -2.32 5.91
C GLN A 14 -11.50 -3.25 6.41
N LEU A 15 -10.94 -4.08 5.53
CA LEU A 15 -9.80 -4.92 5.85
C LEU A 15 -8.60 -4.10 6.34
N TYR A 16 -8.26 -3.01 5.65
CA TYR A 16 -7.16 -2.13 6.08
C TYR A 16 -7.42 -1.52 7.45
N VAL A 17 -8.64 -1.04 7.71
CA VAL A 17 -9.02 -0.51 9.03
C VAL A 17 -8.84 -1.57 10.12
N ASP A 18 -9.38 -2.76 9.91
CA ASP A 18 -9.31 -3.86 10.88
C ASP A 18 -7.87 -4.29 11.14
N ALA A 19 -7.03 -4.33 10.10
CA ALA A 19 -5.61 -4.66 10.20
C ALA A 19 -4.82 -3.60 10.97
N ILE A 20 -5.04 -2.31 10.69
CA ILE A 20 -4.40 -1.19 11.39
C ILE A 20 -4.79 -1.18 12.87
N ASP A 21 -6.07 -1.39 13.16
CA ASP A 21 -6.58 -1.41 14.54
C ASP A 21 -6.04 -2.63 15.31
N ALA A 22 -5.95 -3.80 14.66
CA ALA A 22 -5.35 -4.98 15.23
C ALA A 22 -3.85 -4.80 15.50
N HIS A 23 -3.09 -4.22 14.57
CA HIS A 23 -1.67 -3.89 14.74
C HIS A 23 -1.47 -2.95 15.94
N ARG A 24 -2.25 -1.87 16.03
CA ARG A 24 -2.20 -0.93 17.16
C ARG A 24 -2.57 -1.59 18.48
N ALA A 25 -3.57 -2.46 18.49
CA ALA A 25 -4.00 -3.16 19.71
C ALA A 25 -2.99 -4.20 20.19
N ARG A 26 -2.17 -4.75 19.28
CA ARG A 26 -1.13 -5.74 19.59
C ARG A 26 0.23 -5.13 19.88
N GLU A 27 0.40 -3.84 19.58
CA GLU A 27 1.69 -3.14 19.66
C GLU A 27 2.77 -3.88 18.84
N SER A 28 2.37 -4.42 17.69
CA SER A 28 3.27 -5.12 16.78
C SER A 28 4.27 -4.15 16.15
N GLU A 29 5.43 -4.65 15.74
CA GLU A 29 6.50 -3.80 15.19
C GLU A 29 6.06 -3.09 13.91
N PHE A 30 5.34 -3.80 13.04
CA PHE A 30 4.79 -3.27 11.80
C PHE A 30 3.59 -4.09 11.32
N LEU A 31 2.84 -3.53 10.37
CA LEU A 31 1.78 -4.16 9.60
C LEU A 31 2.20 -4.20 8.13
N THR A 32 2.20 -5.38 7.49
CA THR A 32 2.45 -5.49 6.05
C THR A 32 1.17 -5.87 5.30
N LEU A 33 0.84 -5.10 4.26
CA LEU A 33 -0.25 -5.33 3.31
C LEU A 33 0.36 -5.68 1.95
N GLU A 34 0.12 -6.88 1.47
CA GLU A 34 0.72 -7.42 0.24
C GLU A 34 -0.37 -7.79 -0.77
N VAL A 35 -0.21 -7.40 -2.03
CA VAL A 35 -1.16 -7.75 -3.09
C VAL A 35 -1.09 -9.24 -3.40
N ASP A 36 -2.22 -9.85 -3.78
CA ASP A 36 -2.24 -11.23 -4.24
C ASP A 36 -1.55 -11.38 -5.59
N GLY A 37 -0.29 -11.80 -5.59
CA GLY A 37 0.51 -12.00 -6.80
C GLY A 37 -0.15 -12.95 -7.81
N ASP A 38 -0.86 -13.97 -7.36
CA ASP A 38 -1.56 -14.92 -8.24
C ASP A 38 -2.71 -14.25 -9.03
N HIS A 39 -3.21 -13.11 -8.52
CA HIS A 39 -4.30 -12.36 -9.15
C HIS A 39 -3.80 -11.26 -10.10
N VAL A 40 -2.60 -10.72 -9.85
CA VAL A 40 -2.09 -9.55 -10.57
C VAL A 40 -0.83 -9.82 -11.41
N THR A 41 -0.21 -10.99 -11.30
CA THR A 41 1.00 -11.37 -12.06
C THR A 41 0.75 -12.55 -13.00
N GLY A 42 1.43 -12.59 -14.15
CA GLY A 42 1.22 -13.59 -15.20
C GLY A 42 1.26 -12.99 -16.61
N PRO A 43 1.20 -13.82 -17.67
CA PRO A 43 1.36 -13.37 -19.05
C PRO A 43 0.23 -12.44 -19.56
N ASP A 44 -0.96 -12.50 -18.95
CA ASP A 44 -2.11 -11.65 -19.26
C ASP A 44 -2.49 -10.76 -18.07
N ALA A 45 -1.55 -10.56 -17.13
CA ALA A 45 -1.87 -9.95 -15.85
C ALA A 45 -1.82 -8.42 -15.93
N PRO A 46 -2.63 -7.72 -15.09
CA PRO A 46 -2.77 -6.27 -15.17
C PRO A 46 -1.55 -5.51 -14.66
N LEU A 47 -0.66 -6.15 -13.89
CA LEU A 47 0.53 -5.52 -13.33
C LEU A 47 1.77 -5.88 -14.17
N ASP A 48 2.42 -4.86 -14.70
CA ASP A 48 3.71 -4.92 -15.38
C ASP A 48 4.75 -4.07 -14.62
N SER A 49 4.85 -4.30 -13.31
CA SER A 49 5.80 -3.58 -12.45
C SER A 49 7.13 -4.33 -12.37
N GLU A 50 8.22 -3.63 -12.67
CA GLU A 50 9.60 -4.16 -12.57
C GLU A 50 9.98 -4.51 -11.12
N LEU A 51 9.27 -3.96 -10.13
CA LEU A 51 9.51 -4.20 -8.70
C LEU A 51 8.79 -5.45 -8.16
N GLY A 52 8.00 -6.13 -8.99
CA GLY A 52 7.24 -7.32 -8.61
C GLY A 52 5.90 -6.98 -7.95
N VAL A 53 5.48 -7.81 -6.99
CA VAL A 53 4.17 -7.69 -6.34
C VAL A 53 4.16 -6.50 -5.37
N PRO A 54 3.23 -5.54 -5.50
CA PRO A 54 3.20 -4.35 -4.65
C PRO A 54 2.87 -4.71 -3.22
N TRP A 55 3.53 -4.02 -2.29
CA TRP A 55 3.30 -4.14 -0.87
C TRP A 55 3.40 -2.76 -0.22
N VAL A 56 2.72 -2.61 0.91
CA VAL A 56 2.79 -1.42 1.74
C VAL A 56 2.94 -1.84 3.19
N GLN A 57 3.88 -1.23 3.90
CA GLN A 57 4.08 -1.47 5.32
C GLN A 57 3.66 -0.24 6.13
N PHE A 58 3.04 -0.47 7.28
CA PHE A 58 2.62 0.56 8.22
C PHE A 58 3.24 0.30 9.59
N ALA A 59 3.91 1.30 10.15
CA ALA A 59 4.47 1.23 11.50
C ALA A 59 4.42 2.62 12.15
N ASP A 60 3.80 2.72 13.33
CA ASP A 60 3.76 3.95 14.14
C ASP A 60 3.41 5.24 13.36
N GLY A 61 2.41 5.18 12.48
CA GLY A 61 1.99 6.35 11.70
C GLY A 61 2.94 6.70 10.55
N ILE A 62 3.84 5.79 10.16
CA ILE A 62 4.63 5.86 8.94
C ILE A 62 4.16 4.76 7.99
N ILE A 63 3.98 5.11 6.74
CA ILE A 63 3.69 4.20 5.63
C ILE A 63 4.95 4.09 4.79
N ASN A 64 5.47 2.88 4.66
CA ASN A 64 6.61 2.56 3.81
C ASN A 64 6.13 1.84 2.55
N LEU A 65 6.56 2.32 1.38
CA LEU A 65 6.22 1.74 0.09
C LEU A 65 7.36 1.95 -0.91
N ASP A 66 7.46 1.06 -1.89
CA ASP A 66 8.39 1.20 -3.00
C ASP A 66 7.64 1.63 -4.25
N CYS A 67 8.24 2.49 -5.05
CA CYS A 67 7.70 2.86 -6.36
C CYS A 67 8.81 3.05 -7.40
N THR A 68 8.47 2.85 -8.66
CA THR A 68 9.34 3.21 -9.80
C THR A 68 9.36 4.72 -10.02
N GLU A 69 10.23 5.20 -10.91
CA GLU A 69 10.23 6.61 -11.32
C GLU A 69 8.90 7.01 -12.02
N GLU A 70 8.29 6.09 -12.77
CA GLU A 70 7.01 6.31 -13.44
C GLU A 70 5.83 6.37 -12.46
N GLU A 71 5.90 5.63 -11.36
CA GLU A 71 4.88 5.61 -10.30
C GLU A 71 4.97 6.82 -9.35
N LEU A 72 6.09 7.56 -9.36
CA LEU A 72 6.29 8.72 -8.48
C LEU A 72 5.29 9.87 -8.77
N GLU A 73 5.05 10.19 -10.05
CA GLU A 73 4.10 11.25 -10.44
C GLU A 73 2.65 10.93 -10.02
N PRO A 74 2.12 9.72 -10.28
CA PRO A 74 0.84 9.29 -9.70
C PRO A 74 0.78 9.38 -8.18
N LEU A 75 1.85 9.02 -7.47
CA LEU A 75 1.91 9.08 -6.01
C LEU A 75 1.83 10.52 -5.51
N GLU A 76 2.54 11.46 -6.15
CA GLU A 76 2.44 12.89 -5.83
C GLU A 76 1.01 13.42 -6.02
N SER A 77 0.35 13.06 -7.12
CA SER A 77 -1.07 13.41 -7.34
C SER A 77 -1.99 12.85 -6.25
N VAL A 78 -1.78 11.60 -5.82
CA VAL A 78 -2.53 11.03 -4.68
C VAL A 78 -2.25 11.82 -3.40
N LEU A 79 -1.00 12.16 -3.10
CA LEU A 79 -0.67 12.94 -1.90
C LEU A 79 -1.32 14.33 -1.87
N GLU A 80 -1.53 14.97 -3.02
CA GLU A 80 -2.27 16.24 -3.11
C GLU A 80 -3.74 16.11 -2.68
N GLU A 81 -4.39 14.96 -2.95
CA GLU A 81 -5.75 14.66 -2.49
C GLU A 81 -5.81 14.31 -0.99
N PHE A 82 -4.66 13.96 -0.41
CA PHE A 82 -4.49 13.52 0.96
C PHE A 82 -3.53 14.43 1.73
N PRO A 83 -3.90 15.70 2.00
CA PRO A 83 -2.99 16.73 2.54
C PRO A 83 -2.44 16.47 3.95
N ALA A 84 -2.98 15.47 4.65
CA ALA A 84 -2.49 15.02 5.95
C ALA A 84 -1.29 14.06 5.84
N PHE A 85 -0.98 13.60 4.63
CA PHE A 85 0.09 12.67 4.32
C PHE A 85 1.25 13.43 3.70
N LYS A 86 2.48 13.12 4.13
CA LYS A 86 3.69 13.80 3.64
C LYS A 86 4.81 12.81 3.49
N ILE A 87 5.57 12.94 2.41
CA ILE A 87 6.83 12.21 2.25
C ILE A 87 7.83 12.79 3.24
N ASP A 88 8.25 11.97 4.19
CA ASP A 88 9.24 12.31 5.20
C ASP A 88 10.65 11.91 4.74
N GLU A 89 10.78 10.78 4.05
CA GLU A 89 12.05 10.25 3.55
C GLU A 89 11.89 9.60 2.17
N ILE A 90 12.93 9.75 1.34
CA ILE A 90 13.05 9.11 0.02
C ILE A 90 14.44 8.47 -0.05
N HIS A 91 14.48 7.16 -0.25
CA HIS A 91 15.72 6.40 -0.40
C HIS A 91 15.80 5.81 -1.81
N ARG A 92 16.80 6.25 -2.58
CA ARG A 92 17.05 5.81 -3.96
C ARG A 92 18.34 4.99 -3.99
N PRO A 93 18.27 3.65 -3.99
CA PRO A 93 19.45 2.80 -4.06
C PRO A 93 20.13 2.93 -5.42
N ASP A 94 21.47 2.88 -5.46
CA ASP A 94 22.22 2.90 -6.72
C ASP A 94 22.14 1.55 -7.49
N GLU A 95 21.78 0.46 -6.80
CA GLU A 95 21.78 -0.92 -7.33
C GLU A 95 20.36 -1.50 -7.53
N ALA A 96 19.32 -0.67 -7.43
CA ALA A 96 17.93 -1.09 -7.61
C ALA A 96 17.12 -0.04 -8.36
N ASP A 97 16.19 -0.49 -9.19
CA ASP A 97 15.33 0.41 -9.98
C ASP A 97 14.19 1.04 -9.13
N GLY A 98 13.95 0.50 -7.93
CA GLY A 98 12.90 0.97 -7.01
C GLY A 98 13.38 2.09 -6.08
N THR A 99 12.54 3.11 -5.91
CA THR A 99 12.67 4.14 -4.89
C THR A 99 11.81 3.78 -3.69
N ASN A 100 12.42 3.70 -2.51
CA ASN A 100 11.70 3.52 -1.26
C ASN A 100 11.25 4.88 -0.69
N LEU A 101 9.99 5.00 -0.28
CA LEU A 101 9.42 6.20 0.32
C LEU A 101 8.83 5.91 1.69
N GLN A 102 9.04 6.84 2.62
CA GLN A 102 8.34 6.89 3.90
C GLN A 102 7.38 8.07 3.92
N VAL A 103 6.11 7.78 4.16
CA VAL A 103 5.03 8.75 4.20
C VAL A 103 4.44 8.81 5.60
N SER A 104 4.46 9.98 6.25
CA SER A 104 3.79 10.16 7.53
C SER A 104 2.28 10.20 7.38
N ALA A 105 1.58 9.48 8.26
CA ALA A 105 0.14 9.28 8.27
C ALA A 105 -0.42 9.41 9.70
N LYS A 106 -0.40 10.63 10.25
CA LYS A 106 -0.93 10.94 11.59
C LYS A 106 -2.44 11.21 11.57
N VAL A 107 -3.20 10.24 11.05
CA VAL A 107 -4.66 10.30 10.89
C VAL A 107 -5.33 9.01 11.37
N ASP A 108 -6.67 9.00 11.40
CA ASP A 108 -7.44 7.83 11.81
C ASP A 108 -7.37 6.71 10.77
N SER A 109 -7.67 5.47 11.21
CA SER A 109 -7.52 4.26 10.40
C SER A 109 -8.33 4.31 9.10
N ASN A 110 -9.51 4.95 9.07
CA ASN A 110 -10.31 5.04 7.85
C ASN A 110 -9.62 5.92 6.80
N ARG A 111 -9.01 7.02 7.24
CA ARG A 111 -8.30 7.90 6.32
C ARG A 111 -7.02 7.26 5.79
N ILE A 112 -6.33 6.45 6.59
CA ILE A 112 -5.21 5.63 6.14
C ILE A 112 -5.69 4.59 5.12
N ALA A 113 -6.77 3.86 5.42
CA ALA A 113 -7.34 2.86 4.51
C ALA A 113 -7.71 3.42 3.13
N GLN A 114 -8.32 4.60 3.09
CA GLN A 114 -8.63 5.29 1.82
C GLN A 114 -7.37 5.65 1.03
N PHE A 115 -6.31 6.10 1.72
CA PHE A 115 -5.04 6.41 1.07
C PHE A 115 -4.39 5.15 0.51
N LEU A 116 -4.35 4.05 1.28
CA LEU A 116 -3.80 2.78 0.84
C LEU A 116 -4.51 2.24 -0.41
N ASP A 117 -5.85 2.25 -0.42
CA ASP A 117 -6.62 1.80 -1.59
C ASP A 117 -6.36 2.68 -2.83
N ALA A 118 -6.17 3.99 -2.64
CA ALA A 118 -5.83 4.91 -3.72
C ALA A 118 -4.41 4.67 -4.27
N VAL A 119 -3.44 4.38 -3.40
CA VAL A 119 -2.07 4.01 -3.81
C VAL A 119 -2.12 2.75 -4.67
N PHE A 120 -2.77 1.68 -4.18
CA PHE A 120 -2.84 0.43 -4.95
C PHE A 120 -3.49 0.60 -6.33
N GLN A 121 -4.61 1.32 -6.43
CA GLN A 121 -5.32 1.45 -7.71
C GLN A 121 -4.69 2.47 -8.67
N ARG A 122 -4.18 3.59 -8.15
CA ARG A 122 -3.78 4.72 -9.00
C ARG A 122 -2.27 4.82 -9.18
N VAL A 123 -1.50 4.43 -8.18
CA VAL A 123 -0.03 4.43 -8.26
C VAL A 123 0.43 3.14 -8.94
N TYR A 124 0.03 1.99 -8.40
CA TYR A 124 0.38 0.68 -8.98
C TYR A 124 -0.53 0.23 -10.12
N GLY A 125 -1.51 1.05 -10.50
CA GLY A 125 -2.41 0.77 -11.64
C GLY A 125 -3.28 -0.48 -11.47
N LEU A 126 -3.49 -0.96 -10.24
CA LEU A 126 -4.21 -2.20 -10.00
C LEU A 126 -5.70 -2.07 -10.34
N PRO A 127 -6.32 -3.15 -10.89
CA PRO A 127 -7.73 -3.13 -11.23
C PRO A 127 -8.59 -3.06 -9.97
N ALA A 128 -9.83 -2.59 -10.10
CA ALA A 128 -10.69 -2.37 -8.93
C ALA A 128 -11.01 -3.63 -8.11
N ASP A 129 -10.82 -4.82 -8.69
CA ASP A 129 -11.05 -6.14 -8.10
C ASP A 129 -9.78 -6.83 -7.56
N PHE A 130 -8.66 -6.10 -7.47
CA PHE A 130 -7.43 -6.65 -6.89
C PHE A 130 -7.63 -7.13 -5.45
N ARG A 131 -6.84 -8.12 -5.07
CA ARG A 131 -6.86 -8.74 -3.74
C ARG A 131 -5.61 -8.39 -2.96
N VAL A 132 -5.74 -8.31 -1.64
CA VAL A 132 -4.68 -7.90 -0.73
C VAL A 132 -4.73 -8.71 0.55
N TRP A 133 -3.57 -8.99 1.13
CA TRP A 133 -3.37 -9.81 2.32
C TRP A 133 -2.72 -8.99 3.43
N ALA A 134 -3.22 -9.12 4.65
CA ALA A 134 -2.52 -8.65 5.84
C ALA A 134 -1.70 -9.81 6.44
N VAL A 135 -0.37 -9.72 6.35
CA VAL A 135 0.55 -10.85 6.64
C VAL A 135 1.14 -10.78 8.05
N GLU A 136 1.54 -9.60 8.48
CA GLU A 136 2.20 -9.36 9.77
C GLU A 136 1.35 -8.34 10.52
N ILE A 137 0.77 -8.71 11.68
CA ILE A 137 -0.22 -7.92 12.43
C ILE A 137 -0.08 -8.09 13.93
#